data_AF-A0A7J3J4T7-F1
#
_entry.id   AF-A0A7J3J4T7-F1
#
_cell.length_a   1.000
_cell.length_b   1.000
_cell.length_c   1.000
_cell.angle_alpha   90.00
_cell.angle_beta   90.00
_cell.angle_gamma   90.00
#
_symmetry.space_group_name_H-M   'P 1'
#
loop_
_entity.id
_entity.type
_entity.pdbx_description
1 polymer ?
#
loop_
_entity_poly.entity_id
_entity_poly.type
_entity_poly.pdbx_seq_one_letter_code
_entity_poly.pdbx_strand_id
1 'polypeptide(L)' 'ELGGYRKGGYEGHMRTKLFREGIKKLLEVAAQKRTCIMCMEVNPKYCHRRFIAAYLERRGVKVIHIIAKGQQSLIHTT' A
#
# COMPACT_ATOMS: atom_id res chain seq x y z
N GLU A 1 -1.27 10.76 6.39
CA GLU A 1 -0.71 10.98 5.02
C GLU A 1 -1.08 9.96 3.95
N LEU A 2 -0.92 8.65 4.21
CA LEU A 2 -1.20 7.63 3.18
C LEU A 2 -2.66 7.14 3.15
N GLY A 3 -3.39 7.25 4.25
CA GLY A 3 -4.76 6.75 4.36
C GLY A 3 -5.85 7.70 3.87
N GLY A 4 -7.02 7.13 3.56
CA GLY A 4 -8.27 7.85 3.31
C GLY A 4 -8.55 8.18 1.84
N TYR A 5 -9.77 8.68 1.60
CA TYR A 5 -10.22 9.12 0.28
C TYR A 5 -9.44 10.36 -0.20
N ARG A 6 -9.29 10.50 -1.52
CA ARG A 6 -8.59 11.63 -2.17
C ARG A 6 -9.43 12.17 -3.32
N LYS A 7 -9.82 13.43 -3.23
CA LYS A 7 -10.52 14.13 -4.33
C LYS A 7 -9.60 14.15 -5.56
N GLY A 8 -10.13 13.74 -6.71
CA GLY A 8 -9.34 13.60 -7.95
C GLY A 8 -8.58 12.27 -8.07
N GLY A 9 -8.80 11.32 -7.16
CA GLY A 9 -8.25 9.97 -7.23
C GLY A 9 -6.90 9.81 -6.52
N TYR A 10 -6.59 8.57 -6.15
CA TYR A 10 -5.39 8.27 -5.38
C TYR A 10 -4.10 8.38 -6.21
N GLU A 11 -4.16 8.16 -7.53
CA GLU A 11 -3.01 8.35 -8.42
C GLU A 11 -2.53 9.80 -8.48
N GLY A 12 -3.45 10.77 -8.37
CA GLY A 12 -3.12 12.18 -8.19
C GLY A 12 -2.35 12.41 -6.90
N HIS A 13 -2.83 11.82 -5.80
CA HIS A 13 -2.15 11.87 -4.49
C HIS A 13 -0.73 11.30 -4.55
N MET A 14 -0.49 10.23 -5.30
CA MET A 14 0.84 9.60 -5.44
C MET A 14 1.93 10.55 -5.97
N ARG A 15 1.55 11.61 -6.69
CA ARG A 15 2.49 12.60 -7.24
C ARG A 15 2.87 13.69 -6.24
N THR A 16 2.12 13.82 -5.14
CA THR A 16 2.31 14.88 -4.15
C THR A 16 3.53 14.66 -3.27
N LYS A 17 4.03 15.75 -2.66
CA LYS A 17 5.05 15.69 -1.61
C LYS A 17 4.56 14.91 -0.39
N LEU A 18 3.29 15.08 -0.03
CA LEU A 18 2.66 14.44 1.12
C LEU A 18 2.68 12.91 1.02
N PHE A 19 2.40 12.37 -0.17
CA PHE A 19 2.51 10.93 -0.42
C PHE A 19 3.95 10.44 -0.25
N ARG A 20 4.93 11.14 -0.85
CA ARG A 20 6.35 10.77 -0.75
C ARG A 20 6.85 10.76 0.69
N GLU A 21 6.46 11.75 1.48
CA GLU A 21 6.77 11.81 2.91
C GLU A 21 6.10 10.68 3.69
N GLY A 22 4.84 10.37 3.36
CA GLY A 22 4.12 9.23 3.92
C GLY A 22 4.83 7.90 3.65
N ILE A 23 5.32 7.68 2.43
CA ILE A 23 6.09 6.48 2.08
C ILE A 23 7.41 6.43 2.86
N LYS A 24 8.13 7.55 2.96
CA LYS A 24 9.38 7.63 3.73
C LYS A 24 9.15 7.20 5.19
N LYS A 25 8.14 7.77 5.84
CA LYS A 25 7.75 7.41 7.21
C LYS A 25 7.37 5.93 7.34
N LEU A 26 6.62 5.39 6.38
CA LEU A 26 6.25 3.97 6.38
C LEU A 26 7.50 3.08 6.30
N LEU A 27 8.47 3.40 5.46
CA LEU A 27 9.71 2.65 5.32
C LEU A 27 10.60 2.74 6.58
N GLU A 28 10.68 3.93 7.20
CA GLU A 28 11.38 4.12 8.48
C GLU A 28 10.80 3.20 9.58
N VAL A 29 9.47 3.09 9.66
CA VAL A 29 8.81 2.18 10.61
C VAL A 29 9.06 0.71 10.25
N ALA A 30 8.96 0.37 8.96
CA ALA A 30 9.16 -0.99 8.47
C ALA A 30 10.60 -1.50 8.66
N ALA A 31 11.59 -0.60 8.67
CA ALA A 31 12.99 -0.94 8.96
C ALA A 31 13.22 -1.34 10.43
N GLN A 32 12.37 -0.87 11.35
CA GLN A 32 12.52 -1.14 12.79
C GLN A 32 11.68 -2.33 13.26
N LYS A 33 10.54 -2.57 12.62
CA LYS A 33 9.60 -3.61 13.05
C LYS A 33 8.72 -4.11 11.92
N ARG A 34 8.21 -5.34 12.10
CA ARG A 34 7.18 -5.90 11.21
C ARG A 34 5.98 -4.95 11.17
N THR A 35 5.69 -4.45 9.98
CA THR A 35 4.71 -3.38 9.78
C THR A 35 3.62 -3.84 8.82
N CYS A 36 2.37 -3.54 9.17
CA CYS A 36 1.20 -3.81 8.35
C CYS A 36 0.43 -2.51 8.12
N ILE A 37 -0.07 -2.31 6.90
CA ILE A 37 -1.04 -1.26 6.59
C ILE A 37 -2.40 -1.90 6.37
N MET A 38 -3.44 -1.34 6.98
CA MET A 38 -4.81 -1.84 6.90
C MET A 38 -5.77 -0.76 6.40
N CYS A 39 -6.89 -1.19 5.83
CA CYS A 39 -7.98 -0.35 5.39
C CYS A 39 -9.31 -1.03 5.70
N MET A 40 -10.42 -0.30 5.57
CA MET A 40 -11.76 -0.81 5.88
C MET A 40 -12.25 -1.83 4.83
N GLU A 41 -11.87 -1.68 3.57
CA GLU A 41 -12.31 -2.56 2.50
C GLU A 41 -11.50 -3.86 2.49
N VAL A 42 -12.22 -4.97 2.43
CA VAL A 42 -11.64 -6.32 2.35
C VAL A 42 -10.83 -6.48 1.06
N ASN A 43 -11.43 -6.14 -0.08
CA ASN A 43 -10.83 -6.35 -1.40
C ASN A 43 -9.88 -5.21 -1.79
N PRO A 44 -8.57 -5.48 -1.97
CA PRO A 44 -7.58 -4.47 -2.37
C PRO A 44 -7.91 -3.71 -3.65
N LYS A 45 -8.66 -4.32 -4.59
CA LYS A 45 -9.06 -3.69 -5.86
C LYS A 45 -9.77 -2.35 -5.64
N TYR A 46 -10.51 -2.23 -4.54
CA TYR A 46 -11.38 -1.08 -4.26
C TYR A 46 -10.80 -0.10 -3.24
N CYS A 47 -9.61 -0.35 -2.69
CA CYS A 47 -9.03 0.52 -1.67
C CYS A 47 -7.65 1.05 -2.02
N HIS A 48 -7.26 2.09 -1.31
CA HIS A 48 -6.04 2.83 -1.60
C HIS A 48 -4.76 2.00 -1.39
N ARG A 49 -4.82 0.93 -0.58
CA ARG A 49 -3.65 0.09 -0.26
C ARG A 49 -3.03 -0.58 -1.48
N ARG A 50 -3.79 -0.81 -2.57
CA ARG A 50 -3.23 -1.34 -3.83
C ARG A 50 -2.20 -0.41 -4.47
N PHE A 51 -2.42 0.90 -4.37
CA PHE A 51 -1.50 1.89 -4.93
C PHE A 51 -0.21 2.00 -4.13
N ILE A 52 -0.32 1.95 -2.80
CA ILE A 52 0.82 1.93 -1.90
C ILE A 52 1.65 0.65 -2.14
N ALA A 53 1.01 -0.51 -2.15
CA ALA A 53 1.66 -1.80 -2.39
C ALA A 53 2.43 -1.79 -3.73
N ALA A 54 1.74 -1.46 -4.83
CA ALA A 54 2.36 -1.42 -6.15
C ALA A 54 3.51 -0.39 -6.24
N TYR A 55 3.42 0.74 -5.53
CA TYR A 55 4.50 1.72 -5.46
C TYR A 55 5.73 1.16 -4.74
N LEU A 56 5.54 0.44 -3.63
CA LEU A 56 6.60 -0.19 -2.87
C LEU A 56 7.26 -1.35 -3.64
N GLU A 57 6.45 -2.21 -4.26
CA GLU A 57 6.93 -3.33 -5.09
C GLU A 57 7.79 -2.86 -6.26
N ARG A 58 7.36 -1.81 -6.97
CA ARG A 58 8.18 -1.19 -8.05
C ARG A 58 9.52 -0.63 -7.56
N ARG A 59 9.70 -0.43 -6.25
CA ARG A 59 10.94 0.02 -5.63
C ARG A 59 11.73 -1.14 -4.99
N GLY A 60 11.36 -2.39 -5.28
CA GLY A 60 12.03 -3.59 -4.78
C GLY A 60 11.68 -3.93 -3.32
N VAL A 61 10.69 -3.27 -2.73
CA VAL A 61 10.25 -3.59 -1.37
C VAL A 61 9.37 -4.84 -1.42
N LYS A 62 9.70 -5.86 -0.60
CA LYS A 62 8.87 -7.05 -0.46
C LYS A 62 7.55 -6.68 0.23
N VAL A 63 6.45 -6.81 -0.50
CA VAL A 63 5.08 -6.64 0.02
C VAL A 63 4.41 -8.00 0.09
N ILE A 64 3.74 -8.27 1.21
CA ILE A 64 2.93 -9.48 1.42
C ILE A 64 1.49 -9.03 1.57
N HIS A 65 0.60 -9.55 0.74
CA HIS A 65 -0.83 -9.26 0.86
C HIS A 65 -1.46 -10.21 1.88
N ILE A 66 -2.29 -9.67 2.77
CA ILE A 66 -3.08 -10.46 3.72
C ILE A 66 -4.54 -10.25 3.32
N ILE A 67 -5.13 -11.22 2.62
CA ILE A 67 -6.49 -11.13 2.03
C ILE A 67 -7.37 -12.25 2.57
N ALA A 68 -6.91 -13.49 2.39
CA ALA A 68 -7.53 -14.69 2.92
C ALA A 68 -6.43 -15.60 3.48
N LYS A 69 -6.82 -16.64 4.23
CA LYS A 69 -5.88 -17.61 4.78
C LYS A 69 -5.02 -18.21 3.64
N GLY A 70 -3.72 -18.01 3.70
CA GLY A 70 -2.76 -18.52 2.72
C GLY A 70 -2.59 -17.67 1.44
N GLN A 71 -3.43 -16.65 1.19
CA GLN A 71 -3.29 -15.81 0.00
C GLN A 71 -2.34 -14.64 0.27
N GLN A 72 -1.16 -14.67 -0.37
CA GLN A 72 -0.07 -13.70 -0.17
C GLN A 72 0.13 -12.70 -1.33
N SER A 73 -0.55 -12.89 -2.46
CA SER A 73 -0.45 -12.06 -3.68
C SER A 73 -1.82 -11.54 -4.14
N LEU A 74 -1.81 -10.42 -4.89
CA LEU A 74 -3.00 -9.92 -5.60
C LEU A 74 -3.27 -10.66 -6.91
N ILE A 75 -2.23 -11.22 -7.50
CA ILE A 75 -2.29 -11.98 -8.74
C ILE A 75 -2.63 -13.43 -8.37
N HIS A 76 -3.72 -13.96 -8.92
CA HIS A 76 -3.86 -15.40 -9.05
C HIS A 76 -2.89 -15.81 -10.15
N THR A 77 -1.73 -16.35 -9.78
CA THR A 77 -1.01 -17.24 -10.71
C THR A 77 -1.87 -18.49 -10.85
N THR A 78 -2.70 -18.53 -11.90
CA THR A 78 -3.10 -19.79 -12.54
C THR A 78 -1.87 -20.50 -13.09
#